data_AF-A0A9D8SUL0-F1
#
_entry.id   AF-A0A9D8SUL0-F1
#
_cell.length_a   1.000
_cell.length_b   1.000
_cell.length_c   1.000
_cell.angle_alpha   90.00
_cell.angle_beta   90.00
_cell.angle_gamma   90.00
#
_symmetry.space_group_name_H-M   'P 1'
#
loop_
_entity.id
_entity.type
_entity.pdbx_description
1 polymer ?
#
loop_
_entity_poly.entity_id
_entity_poly.type
_entity_poly.pdbx_seq_one_letter_code
_entity_poly.pdbx_strand_id
1 'polypeptide(L)'
;MKNIFRYLMLMLVAATVALVSCAPDEPTPDAKEYRFELTSQPSMQFPAEGGEGLIEWTLNEVTRTKPHPEAELMFATQAEWITLSTEQLGAFVVAPNEGEAREAVITITYVEQVVEVAISQAAPEAKATELHYAQRLSSQDAGLELNNFAIVFADEAESIELGLLLVGAEEDEVLKAGRYSVENGGLDIEMSVVAIDGEEYAFVDGDIQVALSGEEYDFDIALTLESGQELLYTYRGEVENMVQEIVSEPVAFEPVSVKAEYYMIGNFFLQLYIDGTRYHELDMLDEIAPNDDFLSAGTYSYAQQTISSWSTFSTGNDQTCSLTEAEITLVHNADNTTTITGYIKSEQGDHITIDWTGVVDGFVYEKETGKTFTVEALSAKVDYDKAGQKDILFMVDEFSGHKFSFKSDDILLGKPLADGDYSSEAGTIDIAYCVHGYGDVYGDVTSAQATVVNDLEAGTTTFELSWVYEGNIYELSWSGAVAGINYAEDVVAEPLKFSPVYVEMIKVSSVDRYFYFYDQYENELVVNLYNGKIIMPYINYEGSKIDIDTNDFTFEYSDNGLGKENGLYTYNVRLVTVDGRTIEFKGNILTYYN
;
A
#
# COMPACT_ATOMS: atom_id res chain seq x y z
N MET A 1 13.11 -22.01 -108.01
CA MET A 1 14.12 -22.98 -107.53
C MET A 1 14.44 -22.71 -106.06
N LYS A 2 13.84 -23.49 -105.13
CA LYS A 2 14.29 -23.77 -103.74
C LYS A 2 13.22 -24.43 -102.84
N ASN A 3 12.00 -24.70 -103.34
CA ASN A 3 10.93 -25.31 -102.52
C ASN A 3 10.42 -26.69 -102.99
N ILE A 4 11.04 -27.32 -104.00
CA ILE A 4 10.68 -28.70 -104.44
C ILE A 4 11.50 -29.78 -103.73
N PHE A 5 12.57 -29.41 -103.01
CA PHE A 5 13.43 -30.36 -102.29
C PHE A 5 12.98 -30.64 -100.84
N ARG A 6 12.00 -29.91 -100.29
CA ARG A 6 11.49 -30.13 -98.92
C ARG A 6 10.29 -31.08 -98.83
N TYR A 7 9.51 -31.25 -99.91
CA TYR A 7 8.36 -32.17 -99.89
C TYR A 7 8.68 -33.60 -100.34
N LEU A 8 9.83 -33.84 -100.99
CA LEU A 8 10.27 -35.19 -101.36
C LEU A 8 10.96 -35.94 -100.19
N MET A 9 11.47 -35.22 -99.19
CA MET A 9 12.13 -35.82 -98.01
C MET A 9 11.14 -36.16 -96.88
N LEU A 10 9.92 -35.60 -96.91
CA LEU A 10 8.83 -35.89 -95.96
C LEU A 10 7.95 -37.08 -96.40
N MET A 11 7.93 -37.46 -97.68
CA MET A 11 7.27 -38.71 -98.12
C MET A 11 8.13 -39.98 -97.97
N LEU A 12 9.45 -39.86 -97.78
CA LEU A 12 10.35 -41.02 -97.68
C LEU A 12 10.60 -41.52 -96.24
N VAL A 13 10.21 -40.74 -95.22
CA VAL A 13 10.25 -41.16 -93.80
C VAL A 13 8.87 -41.63 -93.30
N ALA A 14 7.80 -41.27 -94.00
CA ALA A 14 6.44 -41.76 -93.71
C ALA A 14 6.10 -43.11 -94.37
N ALA A 15 7.04 -43.73 -95.10
CA ALA A 15 6.82 -44.97 -95.87
C ALA A 15 7.84 -46.08 -95.58
N THR A 16 8.44 -46.10 -94.36
CA THR A 16 9.33 -47.17 -93.89
C THR A 16 8.96 -47.73 -92.51
N VAL A 17 7.68 -47.61 -92.11
CA VAL A 17 7.09 -48.44 -91.05
C VAL A 17 5.82 -49.10 -91.60
N ALA A 18 5.99 -49.89 -92.64
CA ALA A 18 5.01 -50.88 -93.06
C ALA A 18 5.82 -52.13 -93.42
N LEU A 19 5.51 -53.24 -92.74
CA LEU A 19 6.14 -54.57 -92.82
C LEU A 19 7.29 -54.81 -91.82
N VAL A 20 6.94 -54.85 -90.53
CA VAL A 20 7.49 -55.86 -89.62
C VAL A 20 6.33 -56.77 -89.19
N SER A 21 6.59 -58.06 -89.30
CA SER A 21 5.73 -59.22 -89.16
C SER A 21 4.58 -59.14 -88.14
N CYS A 22 3.38 -59.55 -88.57
CA CYS A 22 2.46 -60.25 -87.69
C CYS A 22 3.18 -61.50 -87.14
N ALA A 23 3.62 -61.43 -85.88
CA ALA A 23 3.71 -62.62 -85.06
C ALA A 23 2.27 -63.14 -84.85
N PRO A 24 2.04 -64.45 -84.78
CA PRO A 24 0.73 -64.97 -84.38
C PRO A 24 0.34 -64.35 -83.04
N ASP A 25 -0.91 -63.90 -82.90
CA ASP A 25 -1.47 -63.45 -81.63
C ASP A 25 -1.15 -64.51 -80.57
N GLU A 26 -0.16 -64.23 -79.73
CA GLU A 26 -0.04 -64.91 -78.45
C GLU A 26 -1.38 -64.64 -77.75
N PRO A 27 -2.06 -65.66 -77.19
CA PRO A 27 -3.27 -65.41 -76.43
C PRO A 27 -2.90 -64.38 -75.36
N THR A 28 -3.46 -63.17 -75.49
CA THR A 28 -3.32 -62.12 -74.49
C THR A 28 -3.71 -62.80 -73.17
N PRO A 29 -2.81 -62.90 -72.18
CA PRO A 29 -3.15 -63.53 -70.92
C PRO A 29 -4.44 -62.91 -70.43
N ASP A 30 -5.44 -63.75 -70.11
CA ASP A 30 -6.69 -63.25 -69.57
C ASP A 30 -6.37 -62.26 -68.46
N ALA A 31 -6.88 -61.04 -68.61
CA ALA A 31 -6.61 -59.97 -67.68
C ALA A 31 -7.24 -60.34 -66.34
N LYS A 32 -6.37 -60.68 -65.38
CA LYS A 32 -6.75 -60.94 -64.00
C LYS A 32 -7.20 -59.62 -63.38
N GLU A 33 -8.49 -59.49 -63.09
CA GLU A 33 -8.99 -58.44 -62.19
C GLU A 33 -8.81 -58.95 -60.76
N TYR A 34 -8.53 -58.06 -59.82
CA TYR A 34 -8.46 -58.43 -58.41
C TYR A 34 -9.55 -57.67 -57.66
N ARG A 35 -10.36 -58.41 -56.90
CA ARG A 35 -11.29 -57.83 -55.93
C ARG A 35 -10.50 -57.55 -54.66
N PHE A 36 -10.56 -56.30 -54.21
CA PHE A 36 -10.01 -55.90 -52.93
C PHE A 36 -10.99 -56.27 -51.82
N GLU A 37 -10.55 -57.07 -50.86
CA GLU A 37 -11.33 -57.42 -49.67
C GLU A 37 -10.51 -57.14 -48.42
N LEU A 38 -11.04 -56.30 -47.54
CA LEU A 38 -10.46 -56.02 -46.22
C LEU A 38 -10.53 -57.30 -45.38
N THR A 39 -9.41 -57.72 -44.79
CA THR A 39 -9.38 -58.85 -43.83
C THR A 39 -9.23 -58.39 -42.38
N SER A 40 -8.77 -57.15 -42.18
CA SER A 40 -8.82 -56.46 -40.90
C SER A 40 -10.24 -55.96 -40.56
N GLN A 41 -10.42 -55.43 -39.34
CA GLN A 41 -11.69 -54.82 -38.94
C GLN A 41 -11.90 -53.50 -39.70
N PRO A 42 -13.13 -53.18 -40.15
CA PRO A 42 -13.43 -51.92 -40.83
C PRO A 42 -13.44 -50.70 -39.88
N SER A 43 -13.29 -50.93 -38.58
CA SER A 43 -13.19 -49.91 -37.55
C SER A 43 -12.13 -50.31 -36.52
N MET A 44 -11.30 -49.36 -36.10
CA MET A 44 -10.26 -49.54 -35.09
C MET A 44 -10.37 -48.45 -34.01
N GLN A 45 -10.13 -48.83 -32.77
CA GLN A 45 -10.20 -47.96 -31.60
C GLN A 45 -8.82 -47.87 -30.94
N PHE A 46 -8.41 -46.65 -30.59
CA PHE A 46 -7.14 -46.35 -29.95
C PHE A 46 -7.37 -45.61 -28.63
N PRO A 47 -6.54 -45.87 -27.61
CA PRO A 47 -6.55 -45.07 -26.39
C PRO A 47 -5.94 -43.69 -26.65
N ALA A 48 -6.02 -42.80 -25.66
CA ALA A 48 -5.53 -41.43 -25.80
C ALA A 48 -4.03 -41.37 -26.13
N GLU A 49 -3.22 -42.29 -25.62
CA GLU A 49 -1.77 -42.36 -25.90
C GLU A 49 -1.47 -42.69 -27.37
N GLY A 50 -2.48 -43.10 -28.13
CA GLY A 50 -2.33 -43.50 -29.53
C GLY A 50 -1.82 -44.93 -29.65
N GLY A 51 -1.14 -45.23 -30.77
CA GLY A 51 -0.61 -46.56 -31.02
C GLY A 51 -0.40 -46.87 -32.50
N GLU A 52 0.06 -48.09 -32.76
CA GLU A 52 0.27 -48.59 -34.12
C GLU A 52 -0.93 -49.41 -34.59
N GLY A 53 -1.33 -49.20 -35.84
CA GLY A 53 -2.38 -49.96 -36.51
C GLY A 53 -1.87 -50.63 -37.79
N LEU A 54 -2.49 -51.75 -38.15
CA LEU A 54 -2.22 -52.46 -39.39
C LEU A 54 -3.52 -52.80 -40.10
N ILE A 55 -3.70 -52.25 -41.30
CA ILE A 55 -4.78 -52.62 -42.20
C ILE A 55 -4.33 -53.82 -43.03
N GLU A 56 -5.01 -54.95 -42.84
CA GLU A 56 -4.81 -56.16 -43.63
C GLU A 56 -5.89 -56.30 -44.71
N TRP A 57 -5.48 -56.78 -45.88
CA TRP A 57 -6.35 -56.99 -47.04
C TRP A 57 -5.91 -58.21 -47.86
N THR A 58 -6.82 -58.68 -48.72
CA THR A 58 -6.54 -59.69 -49.75
C THR A 58 -6.98 -59.20 -51.12
N LEU A 59 -6.28 -59.69 -52.15
CA LEU A 59 -6.61 -59.45 -53.56
C LEU A 59 -7.06 -60.77 -54.18
N ASN A 60 -8.37 -60.96 -54.31
CA ASN A 60 -8.96 -62.18 -54.85
C ASN A 60 -9.12 -62.08 -56.37
N GLU A 61 -8.60 -63.05 -57.11
CA GLU A 61 -8.64 -63.06 -58.58
C GLU A 61 -10.09 -63.21 -59.10
N VAL A 62 -10.50 -62.31 -59.99
CA VAL A 62 -11.78 -62.28 -60.69
C VAL A 62 -11.52 -62.21 -62.20
N THR A 63 -12.22 -63.03 -62.98
CA THR A 63 -12.07 -63.06 -64.45
C THR A 63 -12.77 -61.87 -65.12
N ARG A 64 -12.03 -61.06 -65.89
CA ARG A 64 -12.56 -59.97 -66.73
C ARG A 64 -12.04 -60.04 -68.17
N THR A 65 -12.74 -59.38 -69.10
CA THR A 65 -12.51 -59.46 -70.56
C THR A 65 -11.60 -58.36 -71.14
N LYS A 66 -10.99 -57.49 -70.31
CA LYS A 66 -10.10 -56.41 -70.79
C LYS A 66 -8.92 -56.14 -69.84
N PRO A 67 -7.70 -55.94 -70.36
CA PRO A 67 -6.53 -55.56 -69.57
C PRO A 67 -6.65 -54.12 -69.02
N HIS A 68 -6.35 -53.97 -67.73
CA HIS A 68 -6.26 -52.69 -67.02
C HIS A 68 -4.77 -52.40 -66.71
N PRO A 69 -4.30 -51.14 -66.76
CA PRO A 69 -2.94 -50.78 -66.35
C PRO A 69 -2.60 -51.23 -64.93
N GLU A 70 -1.29 -51.42 -64.66
CA GLU A 70 -0.72 -51.80 -63.36
C GLU A 70 -1.38 -51.03 -62.22
N ALA A 71 -2.18 -51.74 -61.44
CA ALA A 71 -2.98 -51.16 -60.37
C ALA A 71 -2.12 -50.95 -59.13
N GLU A 72 -1.89 -49.69 -58.74
CA GLU A 72 -1.25 -49.36 -57.48
C GLU A 72 -2.29 -49.30 -56.35
N LEU A 73 -1.94 -49.84 -55.19
CA LEU A 73 -2.73 -49.74 -53.97
C LEU A 73 -2.32 -48.47 -53.23
N MET A 74 -3.26 -47.57 -52.97
CA MET A 74 -3.00 -46.29 -52.32
C MET A 74 -3.75 -46.18 -50.99
N PHE A 75 -3.07 -45.69 -49.96
CA PHE A 75 -3.65 -45.34 -48.67
C PHE A 75 -3.58 -43.83 -48.50
N ALA A 76 -4.67 -43.22 -48.02
CA ALA A 76 -4.75 -41.79 -47.78
C ALA A 76 -5.59 -41.50 -46.53
N THR A 77 -5.24 -40.44 -45.80
CA THR A 77 -6.05 -39.89 -44.71
C THR A 77 -5.91 -38.37 -44.70
N GLN A 78 -6.92 -37.67 -44.20
CA GLN A 78 -6.88 -36.22 -43.98
C GLN A 78 -6.53 -35.86 -42.52
N ALA A 79 -6.44 -36.85 -41.64
CA ALA A 79 -6.14 -36.65 -40.24
C ALA A 79 -4.63 -36.49 -40.03
N GLU A 80 -4.20 -35.28 -39.67
CA GLU A 80 -2.78 -34.98 -39.42
C GLU A 80 -2.19 -35.76 -38.24
N TRP A 81 -3.04 -36.27 -37.33
CA TRP A 81 -2.67 -37.11 -36.20
C TRP A 81 -2.50 -38.60 -36.56
N ILE A 82 -2.68 -38.97 -37.82
CA ILE A 82 -2.43 -40.32 -38.34
C ILE A 82 -1.29 -40.27 -39.37
N THR A 83 -0.20 -40.99 -39.10
CA THR A 83 0.93 -41.11 -40.02
C THR A 83 0.92 -42.48 -40.69
N LEU A 84 0.80 -42.52 -42.03
CA LEU A 84 0.89 -43.76 -42.80
C LEU A 84 2.36 -44.18 -42.96
N SER A 85 2.66 -45.46 -42.76
CA SER A 85 4.02 -46.01 -42.90
C SER A 85 4.43 -46.10 -44.37
N THR A 86 5.67 -45.73 -44.65
CA THR A 86 6.31 -45.93 -45.97
C THR A 86 7.06 -47.25 -46.07
N GLU A 87 7.35 -47.90 -44.94
CA GLU A 87 8.14 -49.13 -44.87
C GLU A 87 7.26 -50.38 -44.98
N GLN A 88 6.04 -50.34 -44.43
CA GLN A 88 5.08 -51.43 -44.47
C GLN A 88 3.73 -50.90 -44.95
N LEU A 89 3.33 -51.32 -46.16
CA LEU A 89 2.07 -50.92 -46.76
C LEU A 89 0.88 -51.32 -45.86
N GLY A 90 0.00 -50.37 -45.55
CA GLY A 90 -1.14 -50.55 -44.66
C GLY A 90 -0.86 -50.38 -43.17
N ALA A 91 0.41 -50.26 -42.75
CA ALA A 91 0.74 -49.88 -41.38
C ALA A 91 0.59 -48.36 -41.19
N PHE A 92 0.16 -47.93 -40.00
CA PHE A 92 0.01 -46.52 -39.63
C PHE A 92 0.20 -46.30 -38.13
N VAL A 93 0.50 -45.06 -37.74
CA VAL A 93 0.68 -44.65 -36.34
C VAL A 93 -0.33 -43.55 -36.01
N VAL A 94 -1.03 -43.73 -34.91
CA VAL A 94 -1.93 -42.76 -34.28
C VAL A 94 -1.15 -42.00 -33.22
N ALA A 95 -1.01 -40.67 -33.37
CA ALA A 95 -0.36 -39.81 -32.39
C ALA A 95 -1.18 -39.68 -31.10
N PRO A 96 -0.56 -39.37 -29.95
CA PRO A 96 -1.29 -39.07 -28.71
C PRO A 96 -2.37 -37.99 -28.90
N ASN A 97 -3.46 -38.12 -28.17
CA ASN A 97 -4.55 -37.17 -28.10
C ASN A 97 -4.48 -36.43 -26.75
N GLU A 98 -4.45 -35.11 -26.80
CA GLU A 98 -4.45 -34.23 -25.62
C GLU A 98 -5.79 -33.49 -25.44
N GLY A 99 -6.77 -33.72 -26.32
CA GLY A 99 -8.07 -33.07 -26.29
C GLY A 99 -9.23 -34.05 -26.34
N GLU A 100 -10.38 -33.57 -26.79
CA GLU A 100 -11.60 -34.37 -26.94
C GLU A 100 -11.41 -35.63 -27.77
N ALA A 101 -12.28 -36.62 -27.56
CA ALA A 101 -12.32 -37.83 -28.37
C ALA A 101 -12.47 -37.45 -29.86
N ARG A 102 -11.72 -38.12 -30.73
CA ARG A 102 -11.61 -37.75 -32.15
C ARG A 102 -11.70 -38.95 -33.08
N GLU A 103 -12.22 -38.70 -34.28
CA GLU A 103 -12.41 -39.72 -35.31
C GLU A 103 -11.80 -39.31 -36.65
N ALA A 104 -11.38 -40.30 -37.43
CA ALA A 104 -10.82 -40.13 -38.75
C ALA A 104 -11.11 -41.35 -39.65
N VAL A 105 -10.81 -41.21 -40.93
CA VAL A 105 -10.93 -42.29 -41.92
C VAL A 105 -9.61 -42.45 -42.66
N ILE A 106 -9.20 -43.70 -42.85
CA ILE A 106 -8.16 -44.08 -43.82
C ILE A 106 -8.86 -44.65 -45.05
N THR A 107 -8.68 -43.98 -46.18
CA THR A 107 -9.23 -44.38 -47.48
C THR A 107 -8.20 -45.22 -48.24
N ILE A 108 -8.64 -46.36 -48.76
CA ILE A 108 -7.84 -47.32 -49.51
C ILE A 108 -8.38 -47.37 -50.92
N THR A 109 -7.54 -47.08 -51.91
CA THR A 109 -7.92 -47.08 -53.33
C THR A 109 -7.15 -48.15 -54.08
N TYR A 110 -7.87 -49.04 -54.75
CA TYR A 110 -7.31 -50.03 -55.67
C TYR A 110 -8.10 -50.02 -56.98
N VAL A 111 -7.50 -49.48 -58.04
CA VAL A 111 -8.19 -49.24 -59.32
C VAL A 111 -9.39 -48.30 -59.12
N GLU A 112 -10.61 -48.81 -59.26
CA GLU A 112 -11.88 -48.09 -59.07
C GLU A 112 -12.54 -48.45 -57.71
N GLN A 113 -11.96 -49.36 -56.93
CA GLN A 113 -12.47 -49.77 -55.62
C GLN A 113 -11.94 -48.81 -54.56
N VAL A 114 -12.87 -48.31 -53.73
CA VAL A 114 -12.57 -47.46 -52.57
C VAL A 114 -13.13 -48.15 -51.34
N VAL A 115 -12.28 -48.38 -50.34
CA VAL A 115 -12.65 -48.92 -49.03
C VAL A 115 -12.21 -47.94 -47.96
N GLU A 116 -13.03 -47.77 -46.93
CA GLU A 116 -12.77 -46.86 -45.82
C GLU A 116 -12.64 -47.65 -44.53
N VAL A 117 -11.62 -47.34 -43.74
CA VAL A 117 -11.42 -47.85 -42.38
C VAL A 117 -11.58 -46.70 -41.40
N ALA A 118 -12.56 -46.83 -40.49
CA ALA A 118 -12.84 -45.83 -39.47
C ALA A 118 -11.85 -45.97 -38.31
N ILE A 119 -11.24 -44.86 -37.90
CA ILE A 119 -10.30 -44.79 -36.79
C ILE A 119 -10.93 -43.88 -35.72
N SER A 120 -11.03 -44.37 -34.49
CA SER A 120 -11.50 -43.59 -33.33
C SER A 120 -10.44 -43.60 -32.25
N GLN A 121 -10.26 -42.46 -31.58
CA GLN A 121 -9.30 -42.29 -30.50
C GLN A 121 -9.98 -41.63 -29.30
N ALA A 122 -9.80 -42.22 -28.12
CA ALA A 122 -10.35 -41.69 -26.88
C ALA A 122 -9.72 -40.34 -26.47
N ALA A 123 -10.43 -39.57 -25.65
CA ALA A 123 -9.86 -38.44 -24.91
C ALA A 123 -8.89 -38.96 -23.83
N PRO A 124 -7.90 -38.15 -23.38
CA PRO A 124 -7.10 -38.49 -22.21
C PRO A 124 -7.99 -38.83 -21.02
N GLU A 125 -7.62 -39.85 -20.24
CA GLU A 125 -8.19 -39.97 -18.90
C GLU A 125 -7.76 -38.73 -18.10
N ALA A 126 -8.74 -38.02 -17.54
CA ALA A 126 -8.47 -36.87 -16.69
C ALA A 126 -7.59 -37.35 -15.53
N LYS A 127 -6.36 -36.84 -15.48
CA LYS A 127 -5.47 -37.13 -14.36
C LYS A 127 -5.85 -36.19 -13.22
N ALA A 128 -6.13 -36.77 -12.04
CA ALA A 128 -6.41 -35.96 -10.87
C ALA A 128 -5.20 -35.07 -10.53
N THR A 129 -5.49 -33.80 -10.24
CA THR A 129 -4.50 -32.84 -9.79
C THR A 129 -4.41 -32.87 -8.27
N GLU A 130 -3.20 -32.98 -7.73
CA GLU A 130 -2.96 -33.04 -6.29
C GLU A 130 -2.97 -31.62 -5.69
N LEU A 131 -3.81 -31.41 -4.70
CA LEU A 131 -3.88 -30.18 -3.90
C LEU A 131 -3.02 -30.37 -2.65
N HIS A 132 -2.37 -29.30 -2.21
CA HIS A 132 -1.38 -29.33 -1.13
C HIS A 132 -1.85 -28.65 0.16
N TYR A 133 -2.77 -27.70 0.05
CA TYR A 133 -3.27 -26.92 1.19
C TYR A 133 -4.78 -27.04 1.31
N ALA A 134 -5.28 -27.08 2.54
CA ALA A 134 -6.70 -27.03 2.84
C ALA A 134 -6.96 -26.26 4.14
N GLN A 135 -7.92 -25.35 4.13
CA GLN A 135 -8.32 -24.54 5.29
C GLN A 135 -9.83 -24.38 5.34
N ARG A 136 -10.43 -24.54 6.52
CA ARG A 136 -11.82 -24.14 6.78
C ARG A 136 -11.89 -22.65 7.05
N LEU A 137 -12.80 -21.96 6.36
CA LEU A 137 -13.16 -20.58 6.67
C LEU A 137 -14.10 -20.51 7.89
N SER A 138 -13.99 -19.44 8.67
CA SER A 138 -14.89 -19.17 9.78
C SER A 138 -16.34 -19.02 9.27
N SER A 139 -17.25 -19.80 9.85
CA SER A 139 -18.68 -19.77 9.51
C SER A 139 -19.26 -18.42 9.93
N GLN A 140 -18.77 -17.80 11.01
CA GLN A 140 -19.19 -16.46 11.41
C GLN A 140 -18.78 -15.40 10.38
N ASP A 141 -17.54 -15.43 9.91
CA ASP A 141 -17.05 -14.43 8.93
C ASP A 141 -17.78 -14.55 7.59
N ALA A 142 -18.19 -15.78 7.24
CA ALA A 142 -18.94 -16.08 6.03
C ALA A 142 -20.48 -16.00 6.20
N GLY A 143 -20.99 -15.76 7.42
CA GLY A 143 -22.43 -15.75 7.70
C GLY A 143 -23.13 -17.11 7.52
N LEU A 144 -22.40 -18.20 7.71
CA LEU A 144 -22.84 -19.58 7.53
C LEU A 144 -23.25 -20.24 8.85
N GLU A 145 -24.08 -21.28 8.76
CA GLU A 145 -24.37 -22.17 9.89
C GLU A 145 -23.13 -23.01 10.26
N LEU A 146 -23.06 -23.51 11.51
CA LEU A 146 -21.89 -24.24 12.02
C LEU A 146 -21.62 -25.56 11.29
N ASN A 147 -22.68 -26.21 10.79
CA ASN A 147 -22.60 -27.43 9.99
C ASN A 147 -22.28 -27.19 8.51
N ASN A 148 -22.06 -25.94 8.10
CA ASN A 148 -21.61 -25.59 6.77
C ASN A 148 -20.09 -25.36 6.82
N PHE A 149 -19.37 -26.17 6.04
CA PHE A 149 -17.91 -26.22 5.98
C PHE A 149 -17.45 -25.60 4.67
N ALA A 150 -17.20 -24.30 4.67
CA ALA A 150 -16.50 -23.63 3.58
C ALA A 150 -15.01 -23.98 3.66
N ILE A 151 -14.54 -24.88 2.79
CA ILE A 151 -13.16 -25.33 2.75
C ILE A 151 -12.50 -24.78 1.49
N VAL A 152 -11.39 -24.09 1.68
CA VAL A 152 -10.52 -23.61 0.60
C VAL A 152 -9.39 -24.60 0.43
N PHE A 153 -9.11 -24.99 -0.81
CA PHE A 153 -7.98 -25.80 -1.19
C PHE A 153 -7.07 -25.04 -2.16
N ALA A 154 -5.77 -25.33 -2.13
CA ALA A 154 -4.83 -24.84 -3.13
C ALA A 154 -3.78 -25.89 -3.50
N ASP A 155 -3.26 -25.83 -4.73
CA ASP A 155 -2.08 -26.61 -5.14
C ASP A 155 -0.77 -25.97 -4.63
N GLU A 156 0.37 -26.63 -4.83
CA GLU A 156 1.66 -26.13 -4.33
C GLU A 156 2.06 -24.77 -4.94
N ALA A 157 1.62 -24.51 -6.17
CA ALA A 157 1.94 -23.28 -6.90
C ALA A 157 0.92 -22.15 -6.68
N GLU A 158 -0.17 -22.40 -5.94
CA GLU A 158 -1.33 -21.50 -5.82
C GLU A 158 -1.89 -21.08 -7.21
N SER A 159 -1.72 -21.97 -8.19
CA SER A 159 -2.28 -21.82 -9.53
C SER A 159 -3.71 -22.32 -9.61
N ILE A 160 -4.09 -23.21 -8.69
CA ILE A 160 -5.45 -23.73 -8.56
C ILE A 160 -5.93 -23.44 -7.15
N GLU A 161 -7.08 -22.79 -7.03
CA GLU A 161 -7.78 -22.56 -5.77
C GLU A 161 -9.22 -23.06 -5.88
N LEU A 162 -9.66 -23.86 -4.92
CA LEU A 162 -11.04 -24.34 -4.84
C LEU A 162 -11.67 -23.83 -3.55
N GLY A 163 -12.74 -23.06 -3.61
CA GLY A 163 -13.58 -22.74 -2.46
C GLY A 163 -14.83 -23.60 -2.51
N LEU A 164 -14.97 -24.58 -1.63
CA LEU A 164 -16.09 -25.54 -1.66
C LEU A 164 -16.93 -25.41 -0.39
N LEU A 165 -18.24 -25.20 -0.53
CA LEU A 165 -19.18 -25.19 0.58
C LEU A 165 -19.80 -26.57 0.77
N LEU A 166 -19.32 -27.31 1.77
CA LEU A 166 -19.80 -28.65 2.11
C LEU A 166 -20.78 -28.60 3.28
N VAL A 167 -21.92 -29.26 3.15
CA VAL A 167 -23.01 -29.24 4.15
C VAL A 167 -23.02 -30.54 4.94
N GLY A 168 -22.71 -30.46 6.23
CA GLY A 168 -22.84 -31.56 7.20
C GLY A 168 -24.20 -31.58 7.89
N ALA A 169 -24.37 -32.50 8.84
CA ALA A 169 -25.58 -32.53 9.68
C ALA A 169 -25.59 -31.37 10.69
N GLU A 170 -26.76 -30.92 11.12
CA GLU A 170 -26.98 -29.73 11.99
C GLU A 170 -26.07 -29.65 13.25
N GLU A 171 -25.64 -30.80 13.77
CA GLU A 171 -24.81 -30.93 15.00
C GLU A 171 -23.33 -31.28 14.70
N ASP A 172 -22.93 -31.32 13.43
CA ASP A 172 -21.55 -31.62 13.07
C ASP A 172 -20.65 -30.40 13.30
N GLU A 173 -19.73 -30.52 14.25
CA GLU A 173 -18.68 -29.51 14.51
C GLU A 173 -17.45 -29.68 13.60
N VAL A 174 -17.32 -30.86 12.98
CA VAL A 174 -16.25 -31.23 12.04
C VAL A 174 -16.83 -31.95 10.84
N LEU A 175 -16.23 -31.77 9.67
CA LEU A 175 -16.66 -32.46 8.45
C LEU A 175 -16.47 -33.98 8.65
N LYS A 176 -17.53 -34.76 8.44
CA LYS A 176 -17.50 -36.21 8.58
C LYS A 176 -17.04 -36.87 7.29
N ALA A 177 -16.54 -38.11 7.41
CA ALA A 177 -16.35 -38.95 6.23
C ALA A 177 -17.71 -39.25 5.58
N GLY A 178 -17.78 -39.14 4.25
CA GLY A 178 -19.04 -39.22 3.53
C GLY A 178 -18.90 -38.79 2.08
N ARG A 179 -20.02 -38.83 1.36
CA ARG A 179 -20.13 -38.32 -0.01
C ARG A 179 -20.91 -37.01 0.03
N TYR A 180 -20.33 -35.96 -0.53
CA TYR A 180 -20.89 -34.62 -0.60
C TYR A 180 -21.06 -34.26 -2.07
N SER A 181 -22.30 -34.13 -2.52
CA SER A 181 -22.59 -33.84 -3.92
C SER A 181 -23.75 -32.85 -4.06
N VAL A 182 -23.86 -32.28 -5.25
CA VAL A 182 -25.00 -31.42 -5.60
C VAL A 182 -26.31 -32.22 -5.50
N GLU A 183 -26.29 -33.48 -5.96
CA GLU A 183 -27.44 -34.37 -5.95
C GLU A 183 -28.00 -34.63 -4.55
N ASN A 184 -27.14 -34.78 -3.54
CA ASN A 184 -27.55 -35.07 -2.16
C ASN A 184 -27.66 -33.82 -1.27
N GLY A 185 -27.42 -32.63 -1.83
CA GLY A 185 -27.41 -31.36 -1.10
C GLY A 185 -26.22 -31.18 -0.16
N GLY A 186 -25.21 -32.05 -0.26
CA GLY A 186 -23.98 -31.99 0.55
C GLY A 186 -22.95 -31.01 -0.02
N LEU A 187 -23.11 -30.53 -1.25
CA LEU A 187 -22.29 -29.50 -1.88
C LEU A 187 -23.19 -28.37 -2.39
N ASP A 188 -22.93 -27.15 -1.95
CA ASP A 188 -23.65 -25.95 -2.41
C ASP A 188 -22.82 -25.23 -3.49
N ILE A 189 -23.30 -25.31 -4.73
CA ILE A 189 -22.62 -24.73 -5.90
C ILE A 189 -22.71 -23.21 -5.97
N GLU A 190 -23.72 -22.58 -5.39
CA GLU A 190 -23.91 -21.12 -5.49
C GLU A 190 -22.86 -20.37 -4.67
N MET A 191 -22.37 -21.03 -3.62
CA MET A 191 -21.35 -20.52 -2.70
C MET A 191 -19.98 -21.17 -2.92
N SER A 192 -19.83 -22.00 -3.96
CA SER A 192 -18.57 -22.66 -4.30
C SER A 192 -17.95 -22.04 -5.55
N VAL A 193 -16.63 -22.05 -5.64
CA VAL A 193 -15.86 -21.45 -6.72
C VAL A 193 -14.64 -22.32 -7.07
N VAL A 194 -14.29 -22.35 -8.34
CA VAL A 194 -13.04 -22.94 -8.85
C VAL A 194 -12.27 -21.82 -9.52
N ALA A 195 -11.03 -21.59 -9.13
CA ALA A 195 -10.12 -20.66 -9.79
C ALA A 195 -8.90 -21.41 -10.34
N ILE A 196 -8.55 -21.16 -11.59
CA ILE A 196 -7.38 -21.72 -12.27
C ILE A 196 -6.63 -20.57 -12.94
N ASP A 197 -5.34 -20.42 -12.60
CA ASP A 197 -4.48 -19.31 -13.01
C ASP A 197 -5.10 -17.92 -12.74
N GLY A 198 -5.87 -17.81 -11.65
CA GLY A 198 -6.59 -16.60 -11.24
C GLY A 198 -7.88 -16.29 -12.01
N GLU A 199 -8.30 -17.16 -12.95
CA GLU A 199 -9.61 -17.07 -13.59
C GLU A 199 -10.62 -17.95 -12.86
N GLU A 200 -11.78 -17.38 -12.53
CA GLU A 200 -12.87 -18.11 -11.87
C GLU A 200 -13.78 -18.82 -12.88
N TYR A 201 -14.16 -20.05 -12.52
CA TYR A 201 -15.02 -20.93 -13.29
C TYR A 201 -16.21 -21.37 -12.45
N ALA A 202 -17.41 -21.25 -13.02
CA ALA A 202 -18.62 -21.84 -12.47
C ALA A 202 -18.72 -23.33 -12.86
N PHE A 203 -19.25 -24.14 -11.94
CA PHE A 203 -19.52 -25.56 -12.18
C PHE A 203 -20.99 -25.90 -11.91
N VAL A 204 -21.49 -26.91 -12.62
CA VAL A 204 -22.91 -27.29 -12.64
C VAL A 204 -23.18 -28.61 -11.90
N ASP A 205 -22.14 -29.39 -11.65
CA ASP A 205 -22.22 -30.63 -10.88
C ASP A 205 -20.90 -30.85 -10.13
N GLY A 206 -20.97 -31.63 -9.06
CA GLY A 206 -19.83 -31.95 -8.22
C GLY A 206 -20.10 -33.13 -7.30
N ASP A 207 -19.10 -33.99 -7.16
CA ASP A 207 -19.10 -35.18 -6.32
C ASP A 207 -17.78 -35.28 -5.55
N ILE A 208 -17.87 -35.22 -4.23
CA ILE A 208 -16.72 -35.16 -3.34
C ILE A 208 -16.82 -36.32 -2.36
N GLN A 209 -15.87 -37.23 -2.45
CA GLN A 209 -15.72 -38.32 -1.49
C GLN A 209 -14.71 -37.91 -0.43
N VAL A 210 -15.16 -37.90 0.83
CA VAL A 210 -14.34 -37.56 1.99
C VAL A 210 -14.11 -38.80 2.83
N ALA A 211 -12.85 -39.08 3.14
CA ALA A 211 -12.45 -40.04 4.16
C ALA A 211 -11.68 -39.32 5.27
N LEU A 212 -11.78 -39.86 6.49
CA LEU A 212 -11.17 -39.31 7.69
C LEU A 212 -10.45 -40.41 8.45
N SER A 213 -9.17 -40.21 8.75
CA SER A 213 -8.34 -41.15 9.50
C SER A 213 -7.57 -40.43 10.62
N GLY A 214 -8.20 -40.30 11.79
CA GLY A 214 -7.66 -39.47 12.86
C GLY A 214 -7.99 -38.01 12.59
N GLU A 215 -6.97 -37.17 12.43
CA GLU A 215 -7.08 -35.74 12.09
C GLU A 215 -6.79 -35.48 10.59
N GLU A 216 -6.29 -36.49 9.86
CA GLU A 216 -6.03 -36.39 8.42
C GLU A 216 -7.29 -36.70 7.61
N TYR A 217 -7.59 -35.79 6.69
CA TYR A 217 -8.61 -35.92 5.67
C TYR A 217 -8.01 -36.42 4.35
N ASP A 218 -8.83 -37.14 3.60
CA ASP A 218 -8.56 -37.58 2.23
C ASP A 218 -9.79 -37.22 1.38
N PHE A 219 -9.61 -36.34 0.39
CA PHE A 219 -10.67 -35.86 -0.49
C PHE A 219 -10.39 -36.31 -1.92
N ASP A 220 -11.37 -36.98 -2.53
CA ASP A 220 -11.47 -37.16 -3.98
C ASP A 220 -12.56 -36.22 -4.50
N ILE A 221 -12.19 -35.24 -5.31
CA ILE A 221 -13.07 -34.17 -5.78
C ILE A 221 -13.24 -34.30 -7.30
N ALA A 222 -14.48 -34.45 -7.76
CA ALA A 222 -14.83 -34.39 -9.17
C ALA A 222 -15.84 -33.26 -9.40
N LEU A 223 -15.52 -32.31 -10.28
CA LEU A 223 -16.37 -31.17 -10.63
C LEU A 223 -16.62 -31.14 -12.13
N THR A 224 -17.82 -30.73 -12.55
CA THR A 224 -18.17 -30.55 -13.96
C THR A 224 -18.48 -29.09 -14.22
N LEU A 225 -17.61 -28.42 -15.00
CA LEU A 225 -17.80 -27.02 -15.39
C LEU A 225 -19.04 -26.83 -16.27
N GLU A 226 -19.52 -25.59 -16.40
CA GLU A 226 -20.59 -25.24 -17.36
C GLU A 226 -20.27 -25.62 -18.81
N SER A 227 -18.98 -25.66 -19.16
CA SER A 227 -18.50 -26.10 -20.49
C SER A 227 -18.69 -27.60 -20.75
N GLY A 228 -18.99 -28.38 -19.70
CA GLY A 228 -19.01 -29.86 -19.71
C GLY A 228 -17.65 -30.48 -19.43
N GLN A 229 -16.60 -29.68 -19.20
CA GLN A 229 -15.28 -30.17 -18.81
C GLN A 229 -15.31 -30.75 -17.39
N GLU A 230 -14.78 -31.95 -17.24
CA GLU A 230 -14.56 -32.57 -15.93
C GLU A 230 -13.20 -32.16 -15.36
N LEU A 231 -13.20 -31.77 -14.08
CA LEU A 231 -12.01 -31.46 -13.31
C LEU A 231 -11.92 -32.47 -12.16
N LEU A 232 -10.75 -33.09 -12.01
CA LEU A 232 -10.49 -34.06 -10.96
C LEU A 232 -9.36 -33.56 -10.07
N TYR A 233 -9.60 -33.55 -8.75
CA TYR A 233 -8.63 -33.15 -7.75
C TYR A 233 -8.57 -34.15 -6.60
N THR A 234 -7.42 -34.22 -5.94
CA THR A 234 -7.24 -34.99 -4.71
C THR A 234 -6.52 -34.17 -3.66
N TYR A 235 -6.90 -34.28 -2.39
CA TYR A 235 -6.18 -33.68 -1.28
C TYR A 235 -6.00 -34.69 -0.15
N ARG A 236 -4.82 -34.71 0.47
CA ARG A 236 -4.57 -35.51 1.68
C ARG A 236 -3.76 -34.74 2.72
N GLY A 237 -4.34 -34.53 3.89
CA GLY A 237 -3.69 -33.81 4.99
C GLY A 237 -4.68 -33.33 6.05
N GLU A 238 -4.18 -32.54 6.99
CA GLU A 238 -5.01 -31.85 7.99
C GLU A 238 -5.63 -30.59 7.37
N VAL A 239 -6.94 -30.39 7.59
CA VAL A 239 -7.59 -29.14 7.19
C VAL A 239 -7.42 -28.12 8.31
N GLU A 240 -6.73 -27.02 8.03
CA GLU A 240 -6.52 -25.96 9.03
C GLU A 240 -7.85 -25.36 9.50
N ASN A 241 -7.96 -25.08 10.80
CA ASN A 241 -9.16 -24.52 11.44
C ASN A 241 -10.44 -25.36 11.27
N MET A 242 -10.33 -26.68 11.07
CA MET A 242 -11.50 -27.56 10.91
C MET A 242 -12.48 -27.47 12.09
N VAL A 243 -11.97 -27.43 13.32
CA VAL A 243 -12.77 -27.09 14.51
C VAL A 243 -12.76 -25.58 14.64
N GLN A 244 -13.91 -24.94 14.50
CA GLN A 244 -13.98 -23.50 14.74
C GLN A 244 -13.79 -23.20 16.22
N GLU A 245 -12.97 -22.20 16.51
CA GLU A 245 -12.94 -21.60 17.84
C GLU A 245 -14.32 -21.01 18.12
N ILE A 246 -15.05 -21.63 19.06
CA ILE A 246 -16.34 -21.12 19.50
C ILE A 246 -16.08 -19.79 20.17
N VAL A 247 -16.45 -18.69 19.50
CA VAL A 247 -16.52 -17.37 20.14
C VAL A 247 -17.48 -17.52 21.31
N SER A 248 -16.95 -17.43 22.54
CA SER A 248 -17.77 -17.52 23.74
C SER A 248 -18.89 -16.48 23.67
N GLU A 249 -20.11 -16.87 24.04
CA GLU A 249 -21.21 -15.91 24.13
C GLU A 249 -20.77 -14.72 25.01
N PRO A 250 -21.13 -13.47 24.63
CA PRO A 250 -20.72 -12.31 25.39
C PRO A 250 -21.22 -12.40 26.83
N VAL A 251 -20.30 -12.30 27.79
CA VAL A 251 -20.64 -12.30 29.21
C VAL A 251 -20.93 -10.86 29.64
N ALA A 252 -22.11 -10.63 30.24
CA ALA A 252 -22.41 -9.31 30.80
C ALA A 252 -21.40 -8.96 31.91
N PHE A 253 -20.76 -7.81 31.77
CA PHE A 253 -19.77 -7.26 32.69
C PHE A 253 -20.25 -5.89 33.17
N GLU A 254 -20.35 -5.76 34.49
CA GLU A 254 -20.68 -4.50 35.16
C GLU A 254 -19.45 -4.04 35.95
N PRO A 255 -18.72 -3.00 35.50
CA PRO A 255 -17.55 -2.51 36.21
C PRO A 255 -17.94 -1.95 37.59
N VAL A 256 -17.12 -2.22 38.60
CA VAL A 256 -17.36 -1.72 39.97
C VAL A 256 -17.14 -0.21 40.08
N SER A 257 -16.30 0.34 39.21
CA SER A 257 -16.04 1.77 39.04
C SER A 257 -15.41 2.01 37.67
N VAL A 258 -15.53 3.23 37.16
CA VAL A 258 -14.88 3.64 35.92
C VAL A 258 -14.05 4.88 36.19
N LYS A 259 -12.82 4.88 35.68
CA LYS A 259 -11.89 6.00 35.78
C LYS A 259 -11.36 6.35 34.39
N ALA A 260 -11.23 7.63 34.10
CA ALA A 260 -10.57 8.14 32.92
C ALA A 260 -9.26 8.81 33.35
N GLU A 261 -8.15 8.39 32.76
CA GLU A 261 -6.85 9.06 32.93
C GLU A 261 -6.53 9.85 31.65
N TYR A 262 -6.41 11.16 31.80
CA TYR A 262 -5.98 12.06 30.73
C TYR A 262 -4.53 11.76 30.34
N TYR A 263 -4.27 11.63 29.03
CA TYR A 263 -2.91 11.51 28.49
C TYR A 263 -2.54 12.73 27.65
N MET A 264 -3.40 13.13 26.73
CA MET A 264 -3.28 14.37 25.95
C MET A 264 -4.66 14.84 25.46
N ILE A 265 -4.75 16.05 24.91
CA ILE A 265 -6.02 16.60 24.40
C ILE A 265 -6.68 15.61 23.44
N GLY A 266 -7.92 15.22 23.76
CA GLY A 266 -8.68 14.24 22.99
C GLY A 266 -8.24 12.79 23.17
N ASN A 267 -7.44 12.45 24.19
CA ASN A 267 -7.02 11.08 24.46
C ASN A 267 -7.07 10.74 25.94
N PHE A 268 -7.80 9.67 26.26
CA PHE A 268 -8.01 9.18 27.62
C PHE A 268 -7.84 7.67 27.71
N PHE A 269 -7.19 7.20 28.77
CA PHE A 269 -7.26 5.80 29.17
C PHE A 269 -8.51 5.58 30.02
N LEU A 270 -9.54 4.94 29.46
CA LEU A 270 -10.76 4.60 30.15
C LEU A 270 -10.60 3.22 30.81
N GLN A 271 -10.48 3.22 32.13
CA GLN A 271 -10.29 2.04 32.96
C GLN A 271 -11.63 1.55 33.53
N LEU A 272 -12.03 0.36 33.11
CA LEU A 272 -13.24 -0.33 33.55
C LEU A 272 -12.87 -1.34 34.65
N TYR A 273 -13.04 -0.95 35.91
CA TYR A 273 -12.56 -1.75 37.03
C TYR A 273 -13.40 -3.01 37.27
N ILE A 274 -12.72 -4.15 37.35
CA ILE A 274 -13.27 -5.45 37.75
C ILE A 274 -13.37 -5.52 39.28
N ASP A 275 -12.33 -4.99 39.96
CA ASP A 275 -12.25 -4.82 41.42
C ASP A 275 -11.42 -3.58 41.74
N GLY A 276 -11.05 -3.32 42.99
CA GLY A 276 -10.28 -2.11 43.35
C GLY A 276 -8.85 -2.04 42.81
N THR A 277 -8.36 -3.05 42.09
CA THR A 277 -6.98 -3.14 41.59
C THR A 277 -6.85 -3.56 40.13
N ARG A 278 -7.80 -4.34 39.62
CA ARG A 278 -7.79 -4.88 38.25
C ARG A 278 -8.86 -4.18 37.40
N TYR A 279 -8.51 -3.90 36.15
CA TYR A 279 -9.39 -3.22 35.21
C TYR A 279 -9.09 -3.66 33.77
N HIS A 280 -10.08 -3.50 32.89
CA HIS A 280 -9.84 -3.44 31.45
C HIS A 280 -9.49 -1.98 31.11
N GLU A 281 -8.53 -1.74 30.23
CA GLU A 281 -8.10 -0.39 29.87
C GLU A 281 -8.34 -0.15 28.38
N LEU A 282 -9.04 0.93 28.07
CA LEU A 282 -9.31 1.34 26.70
C LEU A 282 -8.57 2.64 26.43
N ASP A 283 -7.64 2.62 25.49
CA ASP A 283 -6.99 3.83 24.99
C ASP A 283 -7.90 4.49 23.96
N MET A 284 -8.63 5.53 24.39
CA MET A 284 -9.73 6.15 23.65
C MET A 284 -9.28 7.46 23.02
N LEU A 285 -9.48 7.61 21.71
CA LEU A 285 -9.19 8.82 20.93
C LEU A 285 -10.51 9.52 20.56
N ASP A 286 -10.71 10.72 21.10
CA ASP A 286 -11.86 11.58 20.85
C ASP A 286 -11.63 12.53 19.68
N GLU A 287 -12.08 12.11 18.51
CA GLU A 287 -12.09 12.92 17.30
C GLU A 287 -13.37 13.76 17.13
N ILE A 288 -14.36 13.61 18.02
CA ILE A 288 -15.67 14.28 17.90
C ILE A 288 -15.56 15.74 18.37
N ALA A 289 -15.11 15.94 19.61
CA ALA A 289 -14.85 17.25 20.19
C ALA A 289 -13.69 17.16 21.21
N PRO A 290 -12.45 16.98 20.73
CA PRO A 290 -11.28 16.74 21.58
C PRO A 290 -11.10 17.84 22.63
N ASN A 291 -10.95 17.43 23.89
CA ASN A 291 -10.71 18.29 25.04
C ASN A 291 -9.93 17.51 26.13
N ASP A 292 -9.63 18.16 27.26
CA ASP A 292 -8.89 17.58 28.40
C ASP A 292 -9.78 17.21 29.60
N ASP A 293 -11.09 17.49 29.52
CA ASP A 293 -12.03 17.34 30.63
C ASP A 293 -12.82 16.03 30.60
N PHE A 294 -13.24 15.55 29.42
CA PHE A 294 -14.00 14.32 29.23
C PHE A 294 -13.99 13.83 27.77
N LEU A 295 -14.24 12.54 27.56
CA LEU A 295 -14.53 11.98 26.22
C LEU A 295 -15.93 12.39 25.78
N SER A 296 -16.07 12.94 24.57
CA SER A 296 -17.37 13.33 24.00
C SER A 296 -18.40 12.20 23.97
N ALA A 297 -19.69 12.56 24.00
CA ALA A 297 -20.76 11.61 23.74
C ALA A 297 -20.68 11.11 22.29
N GLY A 298 -20.71 9.79 22.09
CA GLY A 298 -20.53 9.18 20.77
C GLY A 298 -20.14 7.71 20.85
N THR A 299 -19.85 7.12 19.69
CA THR A 299 -19.37 5.73 19.58
C THR A 299 -17.89 5.72 19.23
N TYR A 300 -17.14 4.90 19.96
CA TYR A 300 -15.71 4.65 19.83
C TYR A 300 -15.55 3.17 19.46
N SER A 301 -14.66 2.84 18.53
CA SER A 301 -14.44 1.45 18.12
C SER A 301 -13.00 1.18 17.74
N TYR A 302 -12.60 -0.07 17.94
CA TYR A 302 -11.29 -0.58 17.53
C TYR A 302 -11.13 -0.56 16.00
N ALA A 303 -12.20 -0.91 15.28
CA ALA A 303 -12.22 -0.93 13.81
C ALA A 303 -11.98 0.45 13.19
N GLN A 304 -12.45 1.53 13.84
CA GLN A 304 -12.24 2.91 13.40
C GLN A 304 -11.01 3.55 14.02
N GLN A 305 -10.24 2.82 14.84
CA GLN A 305 -9.06 3.31 15.56
C GLN A 305 -9.35 4.47 16.53
N THR A 306 -10.61 4.69 16.91
CA THR A 306 -10.97 5.57 18.04
C THR A 306 -10.82 4.85 19.38
N ILE A 307 -10.62 3.53 19.36
CA ILE A 307 -10.00 2.73 20.43
C ILE A 307 -8.70 2.15 19.85
N SER A 308 -7.57 2.39 20.50
CA SER A 308 -6.25 2.03 19.96
C SER A 308 -5.80 0.63 20.35
N SER A 309 -4.76 0.13 19.68
CA SER A 309 -4.07 -1.14 19.99
C SER A 309 -3.31 -1.15 21.31
N TRP A 310 -3.23 -0.02 22.02
CA TRP A 310 -2.68 0.05 23.37
C TRP A 310 -3.70 -0.35 24.45
N SER A 311 -4.95 -0.57 24.06
CA SER A 311 -6.00 -1.07 24.93
C SER A 311 -5.72 -2.51 25.38
N THR A 312 -6.06 -2.82 26.63
CA THR A 312 -5.79 -4.13 27.24
C THR A 312 -7.01 -4.75 27.91
N PHE A 313 -7.10 -6.07 27.80
CA PHE A 313 -8.09 -6.90 28.49
C PHE A 313 -7.43 -7.61 29.67
N SER A 314 -7.99 -7.49 30.88
CA SER A 314 -7.51 -8.27 32.03
C SER A 314 -8.15 -9.67 32.06
N THR A 315 -7.32 -10.71 31.98
CA THR A 315 -7.74 -12.13 31.95
C THR A 315 -7.78 -12.79 33.34
N GLY A 316 -7.48 -12.03 34.39
CA GLY A 316 -7.31 -12.55 35.76
C GLY A 316 -5.85 -12.90 36.11
N ASN A 317 -5.58 -13.15 37.40
CA ASN A 317 -4.23 -13.46 37.92
C ASN A 317 -3.13 -12.42 37.57
N ASP A 318 -3.48 -11.14 37.55
CA ASP A 318 -2.58 -10.03 37.18
C ASP A 318 -2.01 -10.12 35.76
N GLN A 319 -2.68 -10.85 34.87
CA GLN A 319 -2.34 -10.94 33.44
C GLN A 319 -3.27 -10.06 32.59
N THR A 320 -2.72 -9.59 31.47
CA THR A 320 -3.44 -8.84 30.44
C THR A 320 -3.10 -9.39 29.04
N CYS A 321 -4.00 -9.16 28.08
CA CYS A 321 -3.79 -9.42 26.66
C CYS A 321 -4.38 -8.28 25.81
N SER A 322 -4.07 -8.25 24.52
CA SER A 322 -4.58 -7.23 23.61
C SER A 322 -6.06 -7.46 23.26
N LEU A 323 -6.71 -6.41 22.78
CA LEU A 323 -8.04 -6.49 22.19
C LEU A 323 -7.98 -6.91 20.72
N THR A 324 -8.95 -7.69 20.29
CA THR A 324 -9.22 -7.99 18.86
C THR A 324 -10.33 -7.12 18.32
N GLU A 325 -11.34 -6.82 19.14
CA GLU A 325 -12.49 -6.00 18.78
C GLU A 325 -12.98 -5.21 20.00
N ALA A 326 -13.53 -4.02 19.78
CA ALA A 326 -14.22 -3.23 20.79
C ALA A 326 -15.13 -2.19 20.13
N GLU A 327 -16.28 -1.95 20.73
CA GLU A 327 -17.16 -0.83 20.41
C GLU A 327 -17.81 -0.32 21.70
N ILE A 328 -17.65 0.96 22.01
CA ILE A 328 -18.15 1.63 23.21
C ILE A 328 -18.93 2.87 22.81
N THR A 329 -20.14 3.01 23.31
CA THR A 329 -20.96 4.22 23.20
C THR A 329 -21.04 4.94 24.54
N LEU A 330 -20.75 6.23 24.53
CA LEU A 330 -20.83 7.13 25.67
C LEU A 330 -22.02 8.08 25.54
N VAL A 331 -22.79 8.23 26.62
CA VAL A 331 -23.86 9.24 26.75
C VAL A 331 -23.69 9.96 28.09
N HIS A 332 -23.50 11.28 28.04
CA HIS A 332 -23.46 12.10 29.25
C HIS A 332 -24.86 12.50 29.71
N ASN A 333 -25.11 12.36 31.00
CA ASN A 333 -26.39 12.66 31.63
C ASN A 333 -26.34 14.03 32.33
N ALA A 334 -27.53 14.60 32.58
CA ALA A 334 -27.66 15.92 33.19
C ALA A 334 -27.22 15.99 34.67
N ASP A 335 -26.98 14.86 35.32
CA ASP A 335 -26.54 14.72 36.72
C ASP A 335 -25.04 14.42 36.85
N ASN A 336 -24.25 14.74 35.82
CA ASN A 336 -22.81 14.49 35.73
C ASN A 336 -22.41 13.01 35.78
N THR A 337 -23.36 12.11 35.48
CA THR A 337 -23.05 10.70 35.21
C THR A 337 -22.85 10.45 33.72
N THR A 338 -22.16 9.36 33.36
CA THR A 338 -22.07 8.84 32.00
C THR A 338 -22.60 7.43 31.94
N THR A 339 -23.40 7.17 30.91
CA THR A 339 -23.79 5.84 30.49
C THR A 339 -22.80 5.33 29.46
N ILE A 340 -22.26 4.13 29.71
CA ILE A 340 -21.29 3.42 28.88
C ILE A 340 -21.95 2.11 28.47
N THR A 341 -22.17 1.93 27.17
CA THR A 341 -22.72 0.68 26.62
C THR A 341 -21.83 0.16 25.51
N GLY A 342 -21.65 -1.14 25.38
CA GLY A 342 -20.82 -1.69 24.30
C GLY A 342 -20.28 -3.07 24.58
N TYR A 343 -19.16 -3.41 23.94
CA TYR A 343 -18.46 -4.67 24.16
C TYR A 343 -16.95 -4.53 23.94
N ILE A 344 -16.20 -5.45 24.52
CA ILE A 344 -14.77 -5.65 24.24
C ILE A 344 -14.47 -7.15 24.10
N LYS A 345 -13.55 -7.49 23.20
CA LYS A 345 -13.14 -8.86 22.89
C LYS A 345 -11.62 -8.98 22.91
N SER A 346 -11.12 -10.03 23.53
CA SER A 346 -9.68 -10.28 23.68
C SER A 346 -9.11 -11.19 22.59
N GLU A 347 -7.78 -11.20 22.45
CA GLU A 347 -7.06 -12.20 21.64
C GLU A 347 -7.22 -13.64 22.13
N GLN A 348 -7.66 -13.84 23.37
CA GLN A 348 -7.90 -15.18 23.94
C GLN A 348 -9.36 -15.64 23.74
N GLY A 349 -10.16 -14.90 23.00
CA GLY A 349 -11.55 -15.22 22.70
C GLY A 349 -12.57 -14.75 23.76
N ASP A 350 -12.11 -14.26 24.92
CA ASP A 350 -13.01 -13.68 25.93
C ASP A 350 -13.77 -12.49 25.35
N HIS A 351 -15.08 -12.48 25.56
CA HIS A 351 -15.99 -11.45 25.07
C HIS A 351 -16.91 -10.99 26.19
N ILE A 352 -16.89 -9.69 26.50
CA ILE A 352 -17.79 -9.10 27.49
C ILE A 352 -18.63 -7.96 26.90
N THR A 353 -19.86 -7.83 27.39
CA THR A 353 -20.73 -6.68 27.12
C THR A 353 -20.80 -5.77 28.34
N ILE A 354 -20.87 -4.48 28.11
CA ILE A 354 -20.90 -3.44 29.14
C ILE A 354 -22.24 -2.70 29.02
N ASP A 355 -22.91 -2.52 30.16
CA ASP A 355 -24.02 -1.58 30.34
C ASP A 355 -23.89 -0.99 31.74
N TRP A 356 -23.28 0.19 31.82
CA TRP A 356 -22.94 0.82 33.09
C TRP A 356 -23.32 2.29 33.07
N THR A 357 -23.86 2.79 34.19
CA THR A 357 -24.10 4.22 34.38
C THR A 357 -23.59 4.66 35.74
N GLY A 358 -22.76 5.70 35.74
CA GLY A 358 -22.24 6.28 36.98
C GLY A 358 -21.35 7.48 36.73
N VAL A 359 -20.74 7.98 37.80
CA VAL A 359 -19.72 9.04 37.69
C VAL A 359 -18.41 8.40 37.26
N VAL A 360 -17.87 8.84 36.13
CA VAL A 360 -16.52 8.46 35.69
C VAL A 360 -15.52 9.32 36.44
N ASP A 361 -14.70 8.70 37.29
CA ASP A 361 -13.64 9.42 38.00
C ASP A 361 -12.64 9.97 36.98
N GLY A 362 -12.24 11.23 37.13
CA GLY A 362 -11.41 11.95 36.15
C GLY A 362 -12.17 12.76 35.09
N PHE A 363 -13.48 12.55 34.89
CA PHE A 363 -14.28 13.44 34.04
C PHE A 363 -14.72 14.71 34.78
N VAL A 364 -14.61 15.86 34.12
CA VAL A 364 -14.94 17.19 34.68
C VAL A 364 -15.97 17.91 33.81
N TYR A 365 -17.26 17.83 34.15
CA TYR A 365 -18.33 18.46 33.37
C TYR A 365 -18.52 19.96 33.64
N GLU A 366 -18.15 20.41 34.83
CA GLU A 366 -18.26 21.80 35.25
C GLU A 366 -16.88 22.26 35.74
N LYS A 367 -16.07 22.85 34.85
CA LYS A 367 -14.88 23.58 35.28
C LYS A 367 -15.32 24.69 36.25
N GLU A 368 -14.78 24.70 37.47
CA GLU A 368 -14.98 25.82 38.39
C GLU A 368 -14.41 27.08 37.72
N THR A 369 -15.30 27.99 37.30
CA THR A 369 -14.93 29.26 36.70
C THR A 369 -15.09 30.39 37.72
N GLY A 370 -14.27 31.44 37.62
CA GLY A 370 -14.34 32.62 38.47
C GLY A 370 -13.46 32.60 39.72
N LYS A 371 -12.51 31.67 39.84
CA LYS A 371 -11.46 31.72 40.88
C LYS A 371 -10.29 32.59 40.44
N THR A 372 -9.63 33.23 41.40
CA THR A 372 -8.37 33.94 41.19
C THR A 372 -7.21 33.03 41.58
N PHE A 373 -6.28 32.82 40.66
CA PHE A 373 -5.05 32.05 40.87
C PHE A 373 -3.84 32.99 40.83
N THR A 374 -2.93 32.85 41.79
CA THR A 374 -1.66 33.61 41.80
C THR A 374 -0.54 32.73 41.28
N VAL A 375 0.14 33.17 40.23
CA VAL A 375 1.32 32.53 39.66
C VAL A 375 2.57 33.21 40.22
N GLU A 376 3.44 32.43 40.86
CA GLU A 376 4.74 32.91 41.34
C GLU A 376 5.82 32.62 40.30
N ALA A 377 6.46 33.66 39.77
CA ALA A 377 7.61 33.48 38.88
C ALA A 377 8.92 33.51 39.66
N LEU A 378 9.83 32.61 39.32
CA LEU A 378 11.20 32.56 39.83
C LEU A 378 12.12 33.49 39.05
N SER A 379 11.91 33.64 37.74
CA SER A 379 12.70 34.52 36.88
C SER A 379 11.91 34.97 35.65
N ALA A 380 12.37 36.04 35.01
CA ALA A 380 11.85 36.50 33.72
C ALA A 380 12.99 36.60 32.71
N LYS A 381 12.73 36.20 31.47
CA LYS A 381 13.66 36.27 30.34
C LYS A 381 13.00 36.93 29.13
N VAL A 382 13.72 37.81 28.42
CA VAL A 382 13.26 38.33 27.11
C VAL A 382 13.80 37.45 25.98
N ASP A 383 12.90 37.02 25.09
CA ASP A 383 13.25 36.40 23.82
C ASP A 383 12.70 37.27 22.67
N TYR A 384 13.48 37.42 21.61
CA TYR A 384 13.06 38.14 20.41
C TYR A 384 12.59 37.13 19.37
N ASP A 385 11.38 37.32 18.84
CA ASP A 385 10.91 36.49 17.74
C ASP A 385 11.47 36.97 16.38
N LYS A 386 11.25 36.16 15.35
CA LYS A 386 11.75 36.38 13.98
C LYS A 386 11.15 37.63 13.30
N ALA A 387 10.16 38.29 13.90
CA ALA A 387 9.48 39.47 13.38
C ALA A 387 9.84 40.76 14.15
N GLY A 388 10.72 40.68 15.16
CA GLY A 388 11.08 41.81 16.02
C GLY A 388 10.08 42.07 17.13
N GLN A 389 9.14 41.15 17.37
CA GLN A 389 8.22 41.20 18.51
C GLN A 389 8.97 40.73 19.78
N LYS A 390 8.72 41.41 20.90
CA LYS A 390 9.33 41.08 22.19
C LYS A 390 8.43 40.10 22.93
N ASP A 391 8.98 38.93 23.22
CA ASP A 391 8.37 37.94 24.08
C ASP A 391 9.04 37.94 25.45
N ILE A 392 8.26 37.86 26.52
CA ILE A 392 8.80 37.67 27.87
C ILE A 392 8.34 36.32 28.39
N LEU A 393 9.31 35.49 28.76
CA LEU A 393 9.11 34.20 29.38
C LEU A 393 9.32 34.33 30.89
N PHE A 394 8.26 34.08 31.67
CA PHE A 394 8.33 33.97 33.13
C PHE A 394 8.49 32.50 33.50
N MET A 395 9.58 32.12 34.14
CA MET A 395 9.78 30.77 34.64
C MET A 395 9.12 30.62 36.00
N VAL A 396 8.27 29.61 36.17
CA VAL A 396 7.57 29.31 37.42
C VAL A 396 8.29 28.21 38.21
N ASP A 397 8.93 27.29 37.51
CA ASP A 397 9.88 26.33 38.07
C ASP A 397 11.05 26.04 37.09
N GLU A 398 11.86 25.02 37.37
CA GLU A 398 13.02 24.65 36.53
C GLU A 398 12.63 24.12 35.12
N PHE A 399 11.38 23.72 34.92
CA PHE A 399 10.88 23.03 33.72
C PHE A 399 9.64 23.70 33.11
N SER A 400 8.98 24.62 33.81
CA SER A 400 7.75 25.29 33.38
C SER A 400 7.90 26.81 33.31
N GLY A 401 7.27 27.42 32.31
CA GLY A 401 7.24 28.87 32.14
C GLY A 401 6.01 29.35 31.39
N HIS A 402 5.65 30.60 31.61
CA HIS A 402 4.56 31.30 30.96
C HIS A 402 5.15 32.35 30.01
N LYS A 403 4.89 32.18 28.71
CA LYS A 403 5.32 33.11 27.68
C LYS A 403 4.24 34.17 27.44
N PHE A 404 4.62 35.44 27.36
CA PHE A 404 3.72 36.53 26.99
C PHE A 404 4.31 37.30 25.82
N SER A 405 3.51 37.48 24.77
CA SER A 405 3.89 38.20 23.56
C SER A 405 3.31 39.61 23.57
N PHE A 406 4.16 40.61 23.40
CA PHE A 406 3.75 42.01 23.46
C PHE A 406 3.87 42.65 22.08
N LYS A 407 2.78 43.26 21.58
CA LYS A 407 2.72 43.82 20.22
C LYS A 407 3.11 45.30 20.12
N SER A 408 3.32 45.99 21.24
CA SER A 408 3.59 47.43 21.23
C SER A 408 5.08 47.77 21.39
N ASP A 409 5.54 48.74 20.61
CA ASP A 409 6.81 49.44 20.77
C ASP A 409 6.92 50.20 22.13
N ASP A 410 5.80 50.35 22.85
CA ASP A 410 5.68 51.11 24.10
C ASP A 410 6.24 50.39 25.34
N ILE A 411 6.60 49.09 25.23
CA ILE A 411 7.46 48.48 26.27
C ILE A 411 8.90 48.98 26.04
N LEU A 412 9.10 50.22 26.47
CA LEU A 412 10.39 50.92 26.49
C LEU A 412 11.29 50.28 27.56
N LEU A 413 11.84 49.11 27.25
CA LEU A 413 12.94 48.51 28.00
C LEU A 413 14.30 49.15 27.66
N GLY A 414 14.30 50.25 26.90
CA GLY A 414 15.47 51.08 26.68
C GLY A 414 15.20 52.25 25.74
N LYS A 415 15.06 53.46 26.28
CA LYS A 415 15.45 54.73 25.64
C LYS A 415 15.87 55.74 26.74
N PRO A 416 17.00 56.46 26.59
CA PRO A 416 17.21 57.68 27.36
C PRO A 416 16.31 58.79 26.79
N LEU A 417 15.51 59.43 27.63
CA LEU A 417 14.86 60.71 27.30
C LEU A 417 15.82 61.84 27.68
N ALA A 418 16.00 62.81 26.78
CA ALA A 418 16.74 64.03 27.05
C ALA A 418 16.01 64.89 28.10
N ASP A 419 16.79 65.57 28.95
CA ASP A 419 16.35 66.43 30.06
C ASP A 419 15.01 67.17 29.81
N GLY A 420 13.99 66.87 30.62
CA GLY A 420 12.78 67.69 30.76
C GLY A 420 11.47 66.91 31.00
N ASP A 421 11.03 66.91 32.26
CA ASP A 421 9.63 66.93 32.75
C ASP A 421 8.57 65.88 32.30
N TYR A 422 8.17 65.06 33.31
CA TYR A 422 6.94 64.26 33.53
C TYR A 422 6.66 63.08 32.56
N SER A 423 6.02 61.97 32.92
CA SER A 423 4.98 61.62 33.91
C SER A 423 5.04 60.10 34.15
N SER A 424 4.77 59.62 35.38
CA SER A 424 4.55 58.20 35.69
C SER A 424 3.20 57.73 35.17
N GLU A 425 3.05 57.59 33.85
CA GLU A 425 1.88 56.93 33.29
C GLU A 425 2.20 55.45 33.10
N ALA A 426 1.56 54.62 33.93
CA ALA A 426 1.46 53.19 33.71
C ALA A 426 0.93 52.96 32.29
N GLY A 427 1.78 52.46 31.40
CA GLY A 427 1.34 52.00 30.09
C GLY A 427 0.51 50.74 30.27
N THR A 428 -0.78 50.80 29.92
CA THR A 428 -1.59 49.58 29.79
C THR A 428 -1.28 49.03 28.40
N ILE A 429 -0.65 47.86 28.32
CA ILE A 429 -0.29 47.23 27.05
C ILE A 429 -1.35 46.18 26.71
N ASP A 430 -1.96 46.31 25.53
CA ASP A 430 -2.76 45.24 24.95
C ASP A 430 -1.83 44.09 24.57
N ILE A 431 -1.86 43.02 25.37
CA ILE A 431 -1.14 41.78 25.10
C ILE A 431 -1.86 41.09 23.94
N ALA A 432 -1.11 40.61 22.95
CA ALA A 432 -1.69 39.79 21.91
C ALA A 432 -0.98 38.44 21.86
N TYR A 433 -1.82 37.42 21.88
CA TYR A 433 -1.71 36.27 22.76
C TYR A 433 -0.86 35.11 22.22
N CYS A 434 -0.17 34.42 23.14
CA CYS A 434 -0.18 32.96 23.35
C CYS A 434 0.60 32.65 24.64
N VAL A 435 -0.04 32.05 25.65
CA VAL A 435 0.68 31.49 26.81
C VAL A 435 1.14 30.10 26.44
N HIS A 436 2.42 29.96 26.10
CA HIS A 436 3.02 28.66 25.85
C HIS A 436 3.54 28.09 27.17
N GLY A 437 2.89 27.04 27.68
CA GLY A 437 3.58 26.09 28.54
C GLY A 437 4.44 25.18 27.66
N TYR A 438 5.60 24.75 28.14
CA TYR A 438 6.32 23.65 27.48
C TYR A 438 5.54 22.36 27.75
N GLY A 439 4.57 22.03 26.89
CA GLY A 439 3.77 20.81 26.97
C GLY A 439 2.33 20.98 26.49
N ASP A 440 1.70 22.10 26.86
CA ASP A 440 0.29 22.37 26.54
C ASP A 440 0.11 23.78 25.98
N VAL A 441 -0.68 23.90 24.92
CA VAL A 441 -1.21 25.18 24.45
C VAL A 441 -2.38 25.52 25.37
N TYR A 442 -2.20 26.49 26.27
CA TYR A 442 -3.37 27.09 26.92
C TYR A 442 -4.24 27.68 25.80
N GLY A 443 -5.50 27.25 25.73
CA GLY A 443 -6.46 27.74 24.73
C GLY A 443 -6.69 29.26 24.81
N ASP A 444 -7.61 29.76 23.99
CA ASP A 444 -7.83 31.20 23.82
C ASP A 444 -8.12 31.93 25.15
N VAL A 445 -7.16 32.74 25.60
CA VAL A 445 -7.33 33.68 26.72
C VAL A 445 -8.32 34.77 26.30
N THR A 446 -9.40 34.97 27.07
CA THR A 446 -10.49 35.87 26.69
C THR A 446 -10.19 37.34 26.95
N SER A 447 -9.28 37.63 27.87
CA SER A 447 -8.80 38.99 28.17
C SER A 447 -7.49 38.94 28.95
N ALA A 448 -6.58 39.87 28.70
CA ALA A 448 -5.37 40.06 29.50
C ALA A 448 -5.05 41.55 29.69
N GLN A 449 -4.45 41.87 30.83
CA GLN A 449 -3.94 43.18 31.18
C GLN A 449 -2.52 43.03 31.73
N ALA A 450 -1.64 43.93 31.34
CA ALA A 450 -0.30 44.05 31.90
C ALA A 450 -0.04 45.49 32.36
N THR A 451 0.57 45.62 33.53
CA THR A 451 1.23 46.82 33.99
C THR A 451 2.72 46.54 34.13
N VAL A 452 3.55 47.36 33.50
CA VAL A 452 5.01 47.24 33.55
C VAL A 452 5.58 48.53 34.11
N VAL A 453 6.41 48.41 35.15
CA VAL A 453 7.09 49.53 35.79
C VAL A 453 8.60 49.28 35.78
N ASN A 454 9.34 50.18 35.14
CA ASN A 454 10.80 50.14 35.12
C ASN A 454 11.35 51.11 36.16
N ASP A 455 12.04 50.59 37.17
CA ASP A 455 12.84 51.39 38.11
C ASP A 455 14.30 51.37 37.65
N LEU A 456 14.68 52.44 36.94
CA LEU A 456 16.00 52.59 36.36
C LEU A 456 17.09 52.86 37.41
N GLU A 457 16.74 53.39 38.58
CA GLU A 457 17.70 53.63 39.66
C GLU A 457 18.01 52.36 40.43
N ALA A 458 17.00 51.51 40.65
CA ALA A 458 17.15 50.22 41.31
C ALA A 458 17.62 49.08 40.37
N GLY A 459 17.54 49.29 39.05
CA GLY A 459 17.90 48.28 38.05
C GLY A 459 16.92 47.10 38.01
N THR A 460 15.65 47.35 38.33
CA THR A 460 14.61 46.32 38.44
C THR A 460 13.40 46.66 37.60
N THR A 461 12.78 45.64 37.02
CA THR A 461 11.48 45.76 36.34
C THR A 461 10.43 45.01 37.15
N THR A 462 9.27 45.64 37.34
CA THR A 462 8.10 45.02 37.95
C THR A 462 7.04 44.78 36.89
N PHE A 463 6.51 43.55 36.86
CA PHE A 463 5.39 43.13 36.03
C PHE A 463 4.22 42.76 36.92
N GLU A 464 3.07 43.36 36.65
CA GLU A 464 1.78 42.95 37.20
C GLU A 464 0.90 42.54 36.02
N LEU A 465 0.69 41.24 35.88
CA LEU A 465 -0.09 40.64 34.80
C LEU A 465 -1.38 40.07 35.39
N SER A 466 -2.50 40.25 34.67
CA SER A 466 -3.74 39.54 34.94
C SER A 466 -4.34 39.04 33.63
N TRP A 467 -4.81 37.79 33.58
CA TRP A 467 -5.46 37.25 32.40
C TRP A 467 -6.62 36.30 32.75
N VAL A 468 -7.56 36.16 31.82
CA VAL A 468 -8.74 35.31 31.99
C VAL A 468 -8.64 34.12 31.05
N TYR A 469 -8.56 32.92 31.62
CA TYR A 469 -8.54 31.66 30.90
C TYR A 469 -9.64 30.75 31.43
N GLU A 470 -10.49 30.24 30.55
CA GLU A 470 -11.65 29.41 30.90
C GLU A 470 -12.51 30.02 32.02
N GLY A 471 -12.71 31.34 32.00
CA GLY A 471 -13.49 32.05 33.02
C GLY A 471 -12.81 32.20 34.39
N ASN A 472 -11.58 31.69 34.57
CA ASN A 472 -10.75 31.91 35.75
C ASN A 472 -9.79 33.08 35.55
N ILE A 473 -9.53 33.83 36.62
CA ILE A 473 -8.59 34.95 36.62
C ILE A 473 -7.25 34.44 37.13
N TYR A 474 -6.19 34.70 36.38
CA TYR A 474 -4.82 34.43 36.78
C TYR A 474 -4.11 35.75 36.98
N GLU A 475 -3.29 35.85 38.03
CA GLU A 475 -2.52 37.03 38.37
C GLU A 475 -1.06 36.65 38.59
N LEU A 476 -0.14 37.46 38.08
CA LEU A 476 1.29 37.33 38.31
C LEU A 476 1.84 38.69 38.71
N SER A 477 2.52 38.74 39.86
CA SER A 477 3.30 39.90 40.28
C SER A 477 4.75 39.46 40.45
N TRP A 478 5.64 40.02 39.65
CA TRP A 478 7.05 39.70 39.70
C TRP A 478 7.89 40.98 39.62
N SER A 479 8.93 41.06 40.44
CA SER A 479 9.88 42.17 40.44
C SER A 479 11.30 41.62 40.51
N GLY A 480 12.15 42.04 39.57
CA GLY A 480 13.53 41.58 39.52
C GLY A 480 14.28 42.07 38.30
N ALA A 481 15.52 41.60 38.16
CA ALA A 481 16.29 41.79 36.94
C ALA A 481 15.82 40.79 35.88
N VAL A 482 15.48 41.27 34.70
CA VAL A 482 15.06 40.42 33.58
C VAL A 482 16.30 39.93 32.84
N ALA A 483 16.51 38.61 32.82
CA ALA A 483 17.63 38.01 32.10
C ALA A 483 17.45 38.18 30.58
N GLY A 484 18.50 38.55 29.87
CA GLY A 484 18.41 38.91 28.43
C GLY A 484 18.14 40.40 28.17
N ILE A 485 17.93 41.22 29.20
CA ILE A 485 18.16 42.67 29.10
C ILE A 485 19.58 42.94 29.57
N ASN A 486 20.51 42.96 28.63
CA ASN A 486 21.84 43.49 28.89
C ASN A 486 21.71 45.02 29.04
N TYR A 487 21.55 45.50 30.28
CA TYR A 487 21.60 46.94 30.61
C TYR A 487 22.99 47.58 30.38
N ALA A 488 23.95 46.79 29.90
CA ALA A 488 25.18 47.27 29.30
C ALA A 488 25.35 46.53 27.98
N GLU A 489 25.49 47.27 26.87
CA GLU A 489 25.80 46.79 25.51
C GLU A 489 24.67 46.68 24.46
N ASP A 490 23.57 47.44 24.57
CA ASP A 490 22.91 47.99 23.36
C ASP A 490 23.60 49.30 22.93
N VAL A 491 24.93 49.19 22.76
CA VAL A 491 25.66 50.14 21.91
C VAL A 491 25.20 49.79 20.50
N VAL A 492 24.69 50.76 19.75
CA VAL A 492 24.63 50.72 18.29
C VAL A 492 25.92 50.08 17.81
N ALA A 493 25.88 48.79 17.46
CA ALA A 493 27.09 48.09 17.08
C ALA A 493 27.60 48.84 15.85
N GLU A 494 28.75 49.52 15.98
CA GLU A 494 29.24 50.38 14.92
C GLU A 494 29.19 49.59 13.62
N PRO A 495 28.75 50.20 12.50
CA PRO A 495 28.79 49.55 11.21
C PRO A 495 30.15 48.90 11.05
N LEU A 496 30.16 47.60 10.74
CA LEU A 496 31.42 46.89 10.59
C LEU A 496 32.10 47.55 9.39
N LYS A 497 33.21 48.26 9.65
CA LYS A 497 33.89 49.10 8.65
C LYS A 497 34.58 48.18 7.66
N PHE A 498 33.81 47.75 6.67
CA PHE A 498 34.23 46.91 5.58
C PHE A 498 33.96 47.67 4.29
N SER A 499 35.03 48.11 3.64
CA SER A 499 34.97 48.85 2.38
C SER A 499 35.82 48.12 1.37
N PRO A 500 35.22 47.29 0.49
CA PRO A 500 35.99 46.45 -0.42
C PRO A 500 36.80 47.33 -1.37
N VAL A 501 38.10 47.06 -1.42
CA VAL A 501 39.04 47.69 -2.36
C VAL A 501 39.33 46.78 -3.55
N TYR A 502 39.12 45.48 -3.37
CA TYR A 502 39.30 44.46 -4.39
C TYR A 502 38.13 43.47 -4.32
N VAL A 503 37.66 43.02 -5.48
CA VAL A 503 36.64 41.98 -5.57
C VAL A 503 37.05 40.98 -6.63
N GLU A 504 37.03 39.71 -6.28
CA GLU A 504 37.26 38.59 -7.18
C GLU A 504 35.97 37.81 -7.38
N MET A 505 35.68 37.44 -8.62
CA MET A 505 34.57 36.55 -8.94
C MET A 505 35.11 35.26 -9.52
N ILE A 506 34.85 34.14 -8.85
CA ILE A 506 35.20 32.82 -9.34
C ILE A 506 33.94 32.13 -9.84
N LYS A 507 33.90 31.86 -11.14
CA LYS A 507 32.84 31.08 -11.76
C LYS A 507 33.21 29.60 -11.73
N VAL A 508 32.57 28.85 -10.85
CA VAL A 508 32.81 27.40 -10.72
C VAL A 508 31.98 26.63 -11.74
N SER A 509 30.76 27.08 -12.03
CA SER A 509 29.90 26.49 -13.07
C SER A 509 28.98 27.53 -13.73
N SER A 510 28.07 27.10 -14.60
CA SER A 510 27.05 28.00 -15.19
C SER A 510 26.09 28.57 -14.14
N VAL A 511 25.88 27.87 -13.03
CA VAL A 511 24.90 28.20 -11.98
C VAL A 511 25.54 28.52 -10.63
N ASP A 512 26.85 28.29 -10.46
CA ASP A 512 27.57 28.50 -9.21
C ASP A 512 28.68 29.56 -9.38
N ARG A 513 28.60 30.61 -8.57
CA ARG A 513 29.52 31.77 -8.59
C ARG A 513 29.86 32.18 -7.17
N TYR A 514 31.14 32.43 -6.92
CA TYR A 514 31.63 32.96 -5.66
C TYR A 514 32.11 34.39 -5.88
N PHE A 515 31.67 35.31 -5.02
CA PHE A 515 32.20 36.66 -4.94
C PHE A 515 33.02 36.77 -3.67
N TYR A 516 34.30 37.11 -3.80
CA TYR A 516 35.22 37.38 -2.72
C TYR A 516 35.49 38.87 -2.68
N PHE A 517 35.04 39.53 -1.63
CA PHE A 517 35.29 40.94 -1.39
C PHE A 517 36.44 41.06 -0.40
N TYR A 518 37.43 41.88 -0.73
CA TYR A 518 38.56 42.15 0.14
C TYR A 518 38.68 43.65 0.39
N ASP A 519 38.81 44.06 1.66
CA ASP A 519 39.11 45.45 2.02
C ASP A 519 40.63 45.70 2.12
N GLN A 520 41.01 46.93 2.46
CA GLN A 520 42.42 47.33 2.56
C GLN A 520 43.19 46.65 3.72
N TYR A 521 42.48 45.96 4.62
CA TYR A 521 43.05 45.25 5.77
C TYR A 521 43.07 43.74 5.56
N GLU A 522 42.82 43.27 4.33
CA GLU A 522 42.72 41.84 3.98
C GLU A 522 41.56 41.11 4.68
N ASN A 523 40.54 41.84 5.15
CA ASN A 523 39.29 41.22 5.57
C ASN A 523 38.59 40.63 4.35
N GLU A 524 37.97 39.46 4.48
CA GLU A 524 37.37 38.72 3.37
C GLU A 524 35.89 38.50 3.64
N LEU A 525 35.03 38.97 2.74
CA LEU A 525 33.61 38.61 2.71
C LEU A 525 33.36 37.71 1.50
N VAL A 526 32.80 36.53 1.74
CA VAL A 526 32.48 35.56 0.69
C VAL A 526 30.98 35.48 0.51
N VAL A 527 30.51 35.66 -0.73
CA VAL A 527 29.11 35.45 -1.11
C VAL A 527 29.06 34.35 -2.17
N ASN A 528 28.54 33.17 -1.79
CA ASN A 528 28.23 32.12 -2.75
C ASN A 528 26.82 32.32 -3.34
N LEU A 529 26.74 32.38 -4.66
CA LEU A 529 25.51 32.38 -5.42
C LEU A 529 25.34 31.04 -6.18
N TYR A 530 24.42 30.20 -5.72
CA TYR A 530 24.06 28.95 -6.36
C TYR A 530 22.63 29.01 -6.91
N ASN A 531 22.51 28.84 -8.23
CA ASN A 531 21.23 28.89 -8.95
C ASN A 531 20.40 30.15 -8.67
N GLY A 532 21.09 31.30 -8.53
CA GLY A 532 20.46 32.59 -8.23
C GLY A 532 20.08 32.81 -6.76
N LYS A 533 20.38 31.86 -5.85
CA LYS A 533 20.18 31.99 -4.40
C LYS A 533 21.52 32.09 -3.69
N ILE A 534 21.56 32.87 -2.60
CA ILE A 534 22.72 32.93 -1.72
C ILE A 534 22.60 31.83 -0.68
N ILE A 535 23.64 31.01 -0.55
CA ILE A 535 23.57 29.82 0.32
C ILE A 535 24.49 29.87 1.53
N MET A 536 25.59 30.63 1.51
CA MET A 536 26.56 30.64 2.63
C MET A 536 27.39 31.94 2.68
N PRO A 537 26.80 33.09 3.03
CA PRO A 537 27.59 34.30 3.26
C PRO A 537 28.32 34.21 4.60
N TYR A 538 29.62 34.52 4.60
CA TYR A 538 30.38 34.70 5.84
C TYR A 538 31.46 35.75 5.65
N ILE A 539 31.87 36.42 6.73
CA ILE A 539 32.98 37.37 6.73
C ILE A 539 34.08 36.92 7.68
N ASN A 540 35.32 36.96 7.21
CA ASN A 540 36.50 36.88 8.05
C ASN A 540 37.02 38.31 8.27
N TYR A 541 36.83 38.84 9.48
CA TYR A 541 37.18 40.20 9.86
C TYR A 541 38.21 40.17 10.98
N GLU A 542 39.35 40.82 10.76
CA GLU A 542 40.50 40.86 11.67
C GLU A 542 40.95 39.48 12.15
N GLY A 543 40.88 38.47 11.26
CA GLY A 543 41.29 37.09 11.53
C GLY A 543 40.26 36.23 12.25
N SER A 544 39.05 36.75 12.49
CA SER A 544 37.93 36.01 13.08
C SER A 544 36.81 35.82 12.07
N LYS A 545 36.30 34.58 11.96
CA LYS A 545 35.10 34.28 11.19
C LYS A 545 33.85 34.76 11.95
N ILE A 546 33.05 35.58 11.29
CA ILE A 546 31.74 36.05 11.76
C ILE A 546 30.69 35.54 10.78
N ASP A 547 29.68 34.86 11.32
CA ASP A 547 28.57 34.35 10.51
C ASP A 547 27.55 35.47 10.21
N ILE A 548 27.01 35.42 8.99
CA ILE A 548 26.00 36.37 8.50
C ILE A 548 24.62 35.76 8.71
N ASP A 549 23.66 36.57 9.16
CA ASP A 549 22.27 36.15 9.23
C ASP A 549 21.73 35.95 7.80
N THR A 550 21.50 34.69 7.45
CA THR A 550 21.00 34.32 6.13
C THR A 550 19.54 34.69 5.90
N ASN A 551 18.84 35.26 6.89
CA ASN A 551 17.46 35.73 6.77
C ASN A 551 17.35 37.25 6.58
N ASP A 552 18.38 38.04 6.92
CA ASP A 552 18.39 39.50 6.77
C ASP A 552 19.61 39.97 5.96
N PHE A 553 19.51 39.80 4.64
CA PHE A 553 20.45 40.37 3.69
C PHE A 553 19.77 40.80 2.38
N THR A 554 20.39 41.77 1.70
CA THR A 554 20.13 42.05 0.29
C THR A 554 21.43 42.04 -0.50
N PHE A 555 21.44 41.27 -1.58
CA PHE A 555 22.52 41.23 -2.55
C PHE A 555 21.92 41.34 -3.94
N GLU A 556 22.11 42.51 -4.54
CA GLU A 556 21.69 42.75 -5.92
C GLU A 556 22.93 42.86 -6.78
N TYR A 557 22.95 42.12 -7.89
CA TYR A 557 23.98 42.29 -8.92
C TYR A 557 23.34 42.34 -10.30
N SER A 558 23.90 43.16 -11.20
CA SER A 558 23.50 43.18 -12.60
C SER A 558 24.70 42.95 -13.53
N ASP A 559 24.49 42.08 -14.51
CA ASP A 559 25.40 41.91 -15.65
C ASP A 559 24.88 42.80 -16.77
N ASN A 560 25.60 43.88 -17.07
CA ASN A 560 25.15 44.85 -18.07
C ASN A 560 25.39 44.38 -19.52
N GLY A 561 25.74 43.11 -19.76
CA GLY A 561 25.58 42.46 -21.05
C GLY A 561 26.50 42.96 -22.18
N LEU A 562 27.58 43.66 -21.87
CA LEU A 562 28.60 44.03 -22.87
C LEU A 562 29.41 42.78 -23.22
N GLY A 563 28.97 42.10 -24.28
CA GLY A 563 29.46 40.80 -24.71
C GLY A 563 30.98 40.74 -24.96
N LYS A 564 31.55 39.66 -24.40
CA LYS A 564 32.88 39.08 -24.64
C LYS A 564 34.08 39.99 -24.29
N GLU A 565 34.75 39.56 -23.22
CA GLU A 565 36.09 39.91 -22.73
C GLU A 565 36.23 40.99 -21.64
N ASN A 566 35.29 41.92 -21.42
CA ASN A 566 35.36 42.85 -20.27
C ASN A 566 33.96 43.35 -19.80
N GLY A 567 33.27 42.59 -18.95
CA GLY A 567 31.97 42.96 -18.39
C GLY A 567 32.09 43.81 -17.11
N LEU A 568 31.27 44.87 -16.99
CA LEU A 568 31.13 45.66 -15.76
C LEU A 568 29.94 45.14 -14.95
N TYR A 569 30.20 44.59 -13.77
CA TYR A 569 29.18 44.18 -12.81
C TYR A 569 28.96 45.29 -11.80
N THR A 570 27.71 45.67 -11.53
CA THR A 570 27.39 46.56 -10.40
C THR A 570 26.78 45.73 -9.28
N TYR A 571 27.22 45.94 -8.04
CA TYR A 571 26.72 45.24 -6.86
C TYR A 571 26.25 46.22 -5.78
N ASN A 572 25.19 45.83 -5.08
CA ASN A 572 24.68 46.50 -3.89
C ASN A 572 24.50 45.44 -2.79
N VAL A 573 25.20 45.63 -1.67
CA VAL A 573 25.28 44.64 -0.60
C VAL A 573 24.87 45.29 0.71
N ARG A 574 23.88 44.68 1.38
CA ARG A 574 23.57 44.90 2.80
C ARG A 574 23.50 43.54 3.47
N LEU A 575 24.29 43.36 4.53
CA LEU A 575 24.31 42.14 5.34
C LEU A 575 24.19 42.52 6.81
N VAL A 576 23.47 41.69 7.58
CA VAL A 576 23.46 41.75 9.05
C VAL A 576 24.18 40.52 9.59
N THR A 577 25.15 40.75 10.46
CA THR A 577 25.86 39.67 11.18
C THR A 577 24.97 39.10 12.29
N VAL A 578 25.19 37.84 12.70
CA VAL A 578 24.41 37.22 13.80
C VAL A 578 24.53 38.01 15.12
N ASP A 579 25.62 38.77 15.30
CA ASP A 579 25.82 39.66 16.45
C ASP A 579 25.31 41.10 16.23
N GLY A 580 24.47 41.33 15.21
CA GLY A 580 23.71 42.56 15.03
C GLY A 580 24.45 43.73 14.36
N ARG A 581 25.69 43.54 13.91
CA ARG A 581 26.41 44.57 13.11
C ARG A 581 25.97 44.55 11.65
N THR A 582 25.88 45.73 11.06
CA THR A 582 25.50 45.91 9.65
C THR A 582 26.73 46.19 8.77
N ILE A 583 26.78 45.56 7.60
CA ILE A 583 27.75 45.82 6.52
C ILE A 583 26.98 46.31 5.30
N GLU A 584 27.28 47.52 4.82
CA GLU A 584 26.65 48.10 3.64
C GLU A 584 27.68 48.71 2.69
N PHE A 585 27.68 48.26 1.44
CA PHE A 585 28.51 48.86 0.40
C PHE A 585 27.95 48.60 -1.00
N LYS A 586 28.36 49.45 -1.94
CA LYS A 586 28.04 49.32 -3.36
C LYS A 586 29.25 49.62 -4.21
N GLY A 587 29.36 48.98 -5.36
CA GLY A 587 30.51 49.18 -6.23
C GLY A 587 30.34 48.57 -7.61
N ASN A 588 31.39 48.70 -8.41
CA ASN A 588 31.45 48.13 -9.75
C ASN A 588 32.71 47.26 -9.87
N ILE A 589 32.60 46.09 -10.50
CA ILE A 589 33.73 45.19 -10.82
C ILE A 589 33.93 45.20 -12.32
N LEU A 590 35.13 45.53 -12.77
CA LEU A 590 35.58 45.21 -14.12
C LEU A 590 36.11 43.78 -14.09
N THR A 591 35.42 42.86 -14.75
CA THR A 591 35.93 41.50 -14.92
C THR A 591 36.97 41.49 -16.02
N TYR A 592 38.21 41.14 -15.67
CA TYR A 592 39.20 40.72 -16.65
C TYR A 592 39.09 39.20 -16.76
N TYR A 593 38.56 38.71 -17.88
CA TYR A 593 38.68 37.28 -18.19
C TYR A 593 40.16 36.99 -18.50
N ASN A 594 40.81 36.20 -17.66
CA ASN A 594 42.02 35.45 -18.06
C ASN A 594 41.62 34.02 -18.39
#